data_AF-A0A0R2KIJ4-F1
#
_entry.id   AF-A0A0R2KIJ4-F1
#
_cell.length_a   1.000
_cell.length_b   1.000
_cell.length_c   1.000
_cell.angle_alpha   90.00
_cell.angle_beta   90.00
_cell.angle_gamma   90.00
#
_symmetry.space_group_name_H-M   'P 1'
#
loop_
_entity.id
_entity.type
_entity.pdbx_description
1 polymer ?
#
loop_
_entity_poly.entity_id
_entity_poly.type
_entity_poly.pdbx_seq_one_letter_code
_entity_poly.pdbx_strand_id
1 'polypeptide(L)'
;MREQIAYLTQKLYGKSSEQTPLSGQIKRLDHVQHAYKCKHCSLSNESDKIVKAPVPKAPLAHSYGSASIIAHTLYQKYELKVPAYRQEND
;
A
#
# COMPACT_ATOMS: atom_id res chain seq x y z
N MET A 1 -22.39 21.12 6.96
CA MET A 1 -22.54 20.73 5.54
C MET A 1 -21.79 19.43 5.32
N ARG A 2 -22.49 18.30 5.18
CA ARG A 2 -21.88 17.01 4.82
C ARG A 2 -21.96 16.89 3.31
N GLU A 3 -20.88 17.19 2.60
CA GLU A 3 -20.83 16.98 1.15
C GLU A 3 -21.10 15.51 0.84
N GLN A 4 -22.08 15.23 -0.01
CA GLN A 4 -22.39 13.86 -0.43
C GLN A 4 -21.36 13.43 -1.49
N ILE A 5 -20.30 12.75 -1.05
CA ILE A 5 -19.27 12.20 -1.92
C ILE A 5 -19.77 10.86 -2.50
N ALA A 6 -19.62 10.68 -3.82
CA ALA A 6 -19.81 9.41 -4.50
C ALA A 6 -18.46 8.72 -4.73
N TYR A 7 -18.45 7.42 -4.48
CA TYR A 7 -17.36 6.56 -4.89
C TYR A 7 -17.42 6.30 -6.39
N LEU A 8 -16.30 6.49 -7.10
CA LEU A 8 -16.20 6.26 -8.55
C LEU A 8 -15.59 4.89 -8.83
N THR A 9 -14.32 4.70 -8.43
CA THR A 9 -13.55 3.50 -8.78
C THR A 9 -12.55 3.13 -7.70
N GLN A 10 -12.28 1.83 -7.63
CA GLN A 10 -11.15 1.24 -6.90
C GLN A 10 -10.07 0.88 -7.89
N LYS A 11 -8.84 1.39 -7.72
CA LYS A 11 -7.69 0.89 -8.48
C LYS A 11 -6.65 0.33 -7.53
N LEU A 12 -6.23 -0.92 -7.77
CA LEU A 12 -5.04 -1.50 -7.16
C LEU A 12 -3.82 -0.71 -7.64
N TYR A 13 -3.09 -0.09 -6.71
CA TYR A 13 -1.90 0.70 -7.01
C TYR A 13 -0.61 -0.07 -6.71
N GLY A 14 -0.66 -1.07 -5.84
CA GLY A 14 0.50 -1.84 -5.44
C GLY A 14 0.13 -3.10 -4.68
N LYS A 15 1.14 -3.93 -4.44
CA LYS A 15 1.06 -5.08 -3.54
C LYS A 15 2.34 -5.10 -2.74
N SER A 16 2.24 -5.27 -1.43
CA SER A 16 3.42 -5.37 -0.56
C SER A 16 3.23 -6.50 0.43
N SER A 17 4.33 -6.98 1.00
CA SER A 17 4.34 -8.00 2.02
C SER A 17 4.80 -7.37 3.32
N GLU A 18 4.01 -7.42 4.37
CA GLU A 18 4.32 -6.82 5.67
C GLU A 18 4.36 -7.88 6.76
N GLN A 19 5.29 -7.71 7.70
CA GLN A 19 5.37 -8.59 8.85
C GLN A 19 4.44 -8.09 9.94
N THR A 20 3.53 -8.95 10.38
CA THR A 20 2.62 -8.61 11.47
C THR A 20 3.39 -8.50 12.79
N PRO A 21 3.27 -7.39 13.54
CA PRO A 21 4.04 -7.17 14.77
C PRO A 21 3.82 -8.24 15.85
N LEU A 22 2.64 -8.87 15.86
CA LEU A 22 2.23 -9.79 16.91
C LEU A 22 2.61 -11.25 16.62
N SER A 23 2.40 -11.74 15.40
CA SER A 23 2.64 -13.16 15.08
C SER A 23 3.94 -13.41 14.30
N GLY A 24 4.64 -12.35 13.88
CA GLY A 24 5.81 -12.48 13.00
C GLY A 24 5.46 -13.03 11.61
N GLN A 25 4.18 -13.26 11.32
CA GLN A 25 3.74 -13.79 10.03
C GLN A 25 3.80 -12.72 8.96
N ILE A 26 4.26 -13.13 7.80
CA ILE A 26 4.30 -12.31 6.60
C ILE A 26 2.92 -12.36 5.95
N LYS A 27 2.27 -11.21 5.81
CA LYS A 27 0.97 -11.09 5.13
C LYS A 27 1.11 -10.22 3.88
N ARG A 28 0.46 -10.65 2.81
CA ARG A 28 0.31 -9.81 1.61
C ARG A 28 -0.73 -8.74 1.86
N LEU A 29 -0.34 -7.48 1.74
CA LEU A 29 -1.19 -6.31 1.78
C LEU A 29 -1.38 -5.77 0.36
N ASP A 30 -2.64 -5.71 -0.07
CA ASP A 30 -3.02 -5.15 -1.35
C ASP A 30 -3.35 -3.66 -1.17
N HIS A 31 -2.64 -2.84 -1.92
CA HIS A 31 -2.58 -1.39 -1.75
C HIS A 31 -3.52 -0.74 -2.76
N VAL A 32 -4.53 -0.05 -2.25
CA VAL A 32 -5.67 0.37 -3.06
C VAL A 32 -5.92 1.86 -2.98
N GLN A 33 -6.15 2.46 -4.15
CA GLN A 33 -6.46 3.88 -4.30
C GLN A 33 -7.94 4.03 -4.66
N HIS A 34 -8.65 4.82 -3.85
CA HIS A 34 -10.02 5.19 -4.09
C HIS A 34 -10.09 6.53 -4.85
N ALA A 35 -10.93 6.59 -5.88
CA ALA A 35 -11.28 7.82 -6.56
C ALA A 35 -12.68 8.27 -6.13
N TYR A 36 -12.80 9.55 -5.78
CA TYR A 36 -14.03 10.16 -5.30
C TYR A 36 -14.51 11.27 -6.24
N LYS A 37 -15.82 11.44 -6.33
CA LYS A 37 -16.48 12.59 -6.97
C LYS A 37 -17.49 13.22 -6.03
N CYS A 38 -17.71 14.52 -6.18
CA CYS A 38 -18.85 15.17 -5.53
C CYS A 38 -20.14 14.81 -6.28
N LYS A 39 -21.18 14.34 -5.58
CA LYS A 39 -22.48 14.06 -6.21
C LYS A 39 -23.18 15.34 -6.67
N HIS A 40 -23.03 16.42 -5.90
CA HIS A 40 -23.74 17.68 -6.16
C HIS A 40 -23.17 18.42 -7.38
N CYS A 41 -21.84 18.53 -7.47
CA CYS A 41 -21.17 19.17 -8.61
C CYS A 41 -21.44 18.45 -9.94
N SER A 42 -21.57 17.11 -9.91
CA SER A 42 -21.89 16.34 -11.11
C SER A 42 -23.29 16.59 -11.67
N LEU A 43 -24.21 17.09 -10.84
CA LEU A 43 -25.58 17.42 -11.25
C LEU A 43 -25.70 18.89 -11.72
N SER A 44 -24.83 19.78 -11.26
CA SER A 44 -24.90 21.22 -11.53
C SER A 44 -24.14 21.68 -12.79
N ASN A 45 -23.58 20.76 -13.60
CA ASN A 45 -22.74 21.06 -14.77
C ASN A 45 -21.51 21.95 -14.49
N GLU A 46 -21.07 22.02 -13.22
CA GLU A 46 -19.85 22.72 -12.83
C GLU A 46 -18.71 21.70 -12.73
N SER A 47 -17.65 21.92 -13.52
CA SER A 47 -16.44 21.10 -13.68
C SER A 47 -16.28 19.96 -12.66
N ASP A 48 -16.65 18.74 -13.06
CA ASP A 48 -16.51 17.55 -12.24
C ASP A 48 -15.04 17.26 -11.93
N LYS A 49 -14.62 17.51 -10.67
CA LYS A 49 -13.27 17.20 -10.22
C LYS A 49 -13.22 15.83 -9.56
N ILE A 50 -12.49 14.91 -10.20
CA ILE A 50 -12.15 13.61 -9.62
C ILE A 50 -10.96 13.81 -8.69
N VAL A 51 -11.18 13.59 -7.39
CA VAL A 51 -10.12 13.67 -6.38
C VAL A 51 -9.61 12.26 -6.09
N LYS A 52 -8.28 12.11 -6.09
CA LYS A 52 -7.60 10.87 -5.76
C LYS A 52 -6.67 11.12 -4.58
N ALA A 53 -6.64 10.19 -3.63
CA ALA A 53 -5.70 10.25 -2.51
C ALA A 53 -4.25 10.10 -3.04
N PRO A 54 -3.26 10.85 -2.49
CA PRO A 54 -1.87 10.62 -2.79
C PRO A 54 -1.46 9.23 -2.31
N VAL A 55 -0.66 8.56 -3.12
CA VAL A 55 -0.27 7.16 -2.92
C VAL A 55 1.23 7.09 -2.64
N PRO A 56 1.66 6.40 -1.57
CA PRO A 56 3.07 6.23 -1.29
C PRO A 56 3.72 5.34 -2.36
N LYS A 57 4.91 5.73 -2.82
CA LYS A 57 5.70 4.93 -3.77
C LYS A 57 6.30 3.74 -3.03
N ALA A 58 6.26 2.56 -3.67
CA ALA A 58 6.92 1.37 -3.13
C ALA A 58 8.44 1.61 -3.00
N PRO A 59 9.10 1.15 -1.92
CA PRO A 59 10.54 1.30 -1.73
C PRO A 59 11.36 0.63 -2.85
N LEU A 60 10.86 -0.50 -3.36
CA LEU A 60 11.45 -1.24 -4.47
C LEU A 60 10.39 -1.42 -5.57
N ALA A 61 10.68 -0.97 -6.78
CA ALA A 61 9.80 -1.16 -7.92
C ALA A 61 9.67 -2.65 -8.26
N HIS A 62 8.46 -3.08 -8.66
CA HIS A 62 8.14 -4.47 -9.04
C HIS A 62 8.42 -5.53 -7.96
N SER A 63 8.60 -5.13 -6.71
CA SER A 63 8.84 -6.05 -5.58
C SER A 63 7.67 -6.01 -4.60
N TYR A 64 7.49 -7.11 -3.87
CA TYR A 64 6.61 -7.17 -2.70
C TYR A 64 7.30 -6.68 -1.42
N GLY A 65 8.56 -6.25 -1.49
CA GLY A 65 9.31 -5.76 -0.34
C GLY A 65 8.70 -4.48 0.22
N SER A 66 7.94 -4.59 1.31
CA SER A 66 7.55 -3.44 2.11
C SER A 66 8.77 -2.87 2.84
N ALA A 67 8.64 -1.62 3.32
CA ALA A 67 9.68 -1.01 4.14
C ALA A 67 10.01 -1.86 5.38
N SER A 68 9.00 -2.49 6.02
CA SER A 68 9.22 -3.31 7.20
C SER A 68 10.00 -4.59 6.90
N ILE A 69 9.66 -5.30 5.81
CA ILE A 69 10.36 -6.53 5.44
C ILE A 69 11.80 -6.23 5.03
N ILE A 70 12.02 -5.17 4.26
CA ILE A 70 13.37 -4.76 3.87
C ILE A 70 14.21 -4.43 5.11
N ALA A 71 13.66 -3.63 6.04
CA ALA A 71 14.33 -3.30 7.29
C ALA A 71 14.64 -4.56 8.12
N HIS A 72 13.69 -5.51 8.17
CA HIS A 72 13.89 -6.77 8.89
C HIS A 72 14.99 -7.63 8.26
N THR A 73 15.02 -7.76 6.93
CA THR A 73 16.09 -8.48 6.23
C THR A 73 17.45 -7.83 6.45
N LEU A 74 17.52 -6.49 6.42
CA LEU A 74 18.75 -5.75 6.72
C LEU A 74 19.23 -6.00 8.15
N TYR A 75 18.31 -5.94 9.13
CA TYR A 75 18.61 -6.24 10.53
C TYR A 75 19.15 -7.67 10.69
N GLN A 76 18.50 -8.67 10.09
CA GLN A 76 18.98 -10.05 10.16
C GLN A 76 20.36 -10.24 9.52
N LYS A 77 20.62 -9.58 8.38
CA LYS A 77 21.88 -9.72 7.65
C LYS A 77 23.05 -9.03 8.35
N TYR A 78 22.86 -7.80 8.83
CA TYR A 78 23.95 -6.96 9.30
C TYR A 78 24.11 -6.98 10.81
N GLU A 79 23.02 -6.94 11.58
CA GLU A 79 23.07 -6.97 13.04
C GLU A 79 23.26 -8.39 13.54
N LEU A 80 22.35 -9.29 13.13
CA LEU A 80 22.35 -10.68 13.61
C LEU A 80 23.30 -11.60 12.84
N LYS A 81 23.91 -11.11 11.74
CA LYS A 81 24.81 -11.87 10.86
C LYS A 81 24.24 -13.22 10.42
N VAL A 82 22.91 -13.27 10.25
CA VAL A 82 22.20 -14.49 9.82
C VAL A 82 22.48 -14.70 8.33
N PRO A 83 23.05 -15.85 7.94
CA PRO A 83 23.27 -16.15 6.53
C PRO A 83 21.95 -16.25 5.76
N ALA A 84 21.94 -15.78 4.51
CA ALA A 84 20.73 -15.79 3.66
C ALA A 84 20.13 -17.21 3.54
N TYR A 85 20.97 -18.22 3.33
CA TYR A 85 20.56 -19.62 3.18
C TYR A 85 19.77 -20.19 4.39
N ARG A 86 19.84 -19.55 5.56
CA ARG A 86 19.06 -19.94 6.75
C ARG A 86 17.62 -19.44 6.68
N GLN A 87 17.34 -18.36 5.95
CA GLN A 87 16.02 -17.75 5.79
C GLN A 87 15.18 -18.42 4.69
N GLU A 88 15.84 -19.03 3.71
CA GLU A 88 15.26 -19.60 2.48
C GLU A 88 14.86 -21.07 2.66
N ASN A 89 14.72 -21.55 3.90
CA ASN A 89 14.19 -22.89 4.12
C ASN A 89 12.72 -22.92 3.64
N ASP A 90 12.52 -23.53 2.47
CA ASP A 90 11.24 -23.88 1.86
C ASP A 90 10.34 -24.71 2.80
#